data_AF-A0A1Y6KZD3-F1
#
_entry.id   AF-A0A1Y6KZD3-F1
#
_cell.length_a   1.000
_cell.length_b   1.000
_cell.length_c   1.000
_cell.angle_alpha   90.00
_cell.angle_beta   90.00
_cell.angle_gamma   90.00
#
_symmetry.space_group_name_H-M   'P 1'
#
loop_
_entity.id
_entity.type
_entity.pdbx_description
1 polymer ?
#
loop_
_entity_poly.entity_id
_entity_poly.type
_entity_poly.pdbx_seq_one_letter_code
_entity_poly.pdbx_strand_id
1 'polypeptide(L)'
;MGIDTIHLGDALNSLDIQSVDDLNSRLNIVEQQGNTEIQIFDDQHQVVQNIILDGVSHNNLFGDNAANMTNADKLDALLNSGNLELSDNFGNQQDNTLTADNQGESLFGFGGNDILAAGQGNDILTGGSGDDVSIWHETSLSAVEDTDTITDFELDKDQINIYDLLIDDNGNLNLEVNSTQG
;
A
#
# COMPACT_ATOMS: atom_id res chain seq x y z
N MET A 1 -22.18 -9.96 -11.06
CA MET A 1 -21.43 -9.47 -12.23
C MET A 1 -20.03 -9.18 -11.70
N GLY A 2 -18.99 -9.67 -12.38
CA GLY A 2 -17.61 -9.36 -11.99
C GLY A 2 -17.35 -7.88 -12.22
N ILE A 3 -16.53 -7.28 -11.37
CA ILE A 3 -15.89 -6.00 -11.67
C ILE A 3 -14.71 -6.35 -12.59
N ASP A 4 -14.59 -5.67 -13.72
CA ASP A 4 -13.41 -5.80 -14.57
C ASP A 4 -12.31 -4.93 -13.94
N THR A 5 -11.23 -5.56 -13.47
CA THR A 5 -10.12 -4.89 -12.75
C THR A 5 -8.97 -4.57 -13.69
N ILE A 6 -8.38 -3.37 -13.53
CA ILE A 6 -7.13 -2.98 -14.18
C ILE A 6 -5.98 -3.21 -13.19
N HIS A 7 -5.03 -4.10 -13.51
CA HIS A 7 -3.83 -4.32 -12.69
C HIS A 7 -2.64 -3.53 -13.24
N LEU A 8 -2.05 -2.66 -12.41
CA LEU A 8 -0.88 -1.84 -12.78
C LEU A 8 0.41 -2.14 -12.01
N GLY A 9 0.42 -3.14 -11.12
CA GLY A 9 1.58 -3.45 -10.26
C GLY A 9 2.92 -3.51 -11.01
N ASP A 10 3.00 -4.33 -12.07
CA ASP A 10 4.22 -4.45 -12.88
C ASP A 10 4.60 -3.16 -13.63
N ALA A 11 3.62 -2.33 -13.98
CA ALA A 11 3.85 -1.07 -14.69
C ALA A 11 4.39 0.04 -13.78
N LEU A 12 4.23 -0.10 -12.46
CA LEU A 12 4.54 0.93 -11.45
C LEU A 12 5.68 0.54 -10.51
N ASN A 13 6.05 -0.75 -10.44
CA ASN A 13 7.11 -1.29 -9.59
C ASN A 13 8.50 -0.64 -9.76
N SER A 14 8.73 0.16 -10.80
CA SER A 14 10.01 0.86 -11.03
C SER A 14 9.98 2.35 -10.72
N LEU A 15 8.87 2.91 -10.23
CA LEU A 15 8.64 4.37 -10.15
C LEU A 15 8.77 4.98 -8.75
N ASP A 16 9.29 4.22 -7.78
CA ASP A 16 9.51 4.66 -6.38
C ASP A 16 8.26 5.32 -5.78
N ILE A 17 7.14 4.60 -5.84
CA ILE A 17 5.85 5.08 -5.33
C ILE A 17 5.81 4.77 -3.84
N GLN A 18 5.90 5.79 -3.00
CA GLN A 18 5.87 5.63 -1.54
C GLN A 18 4.60 6.23 -0.92
N SER A 19 3.84 7.00 -1.71
CA SER A 19 2.62 7.65 -1.27
C SER A 19 1.59 7.74 -2.40
N VAL A 20 0.33 8.02 -2.04
CA VAL A 20 -0.72 8.35 -3.01
C VAL A 20 -0.38 9.62 -3.80
N ASP A 21 0.36 10.56 -3.22
CA ASP A 21 0.83 11.74 -3.95
C ASP A 21 1.82 11.37 -5.05
N ASP A 22 2.73 10.42 -4.78
CA ASP A 22 3.64 9.89 -5.79
C ASP A 22 2.87 9.18 -6.90
N LEU A 23 1.88 8.35 -6.55
CA LEU A 23 1.01 7.67 -7.51
C LEU A 23 0.23 8.69 -8.36
N ASN A 24 -0.28 9.76 -7.74
CA ASN A 24 -0.96 10.87 -8.42
C ASN A 24 -0.05 11.65 -9.37
N SER A 25 1.25 11.68 -9.11
CA SER A 25 2.22 12.28 -10.04
C SER A 25 2.52 11.37 -11.23
N ARG A 26 2.31 10.05 -11.08
CA ARG A 26 2.57 9.02 -12.10
C ARG A 26 1.34 8.62 -12.90
N LEU A 27 0.13 8.95 -12.46
CA LEU A 27 -1.12 8.60 -13.13
C LEU A 27 -1.99 9.84 -13.38
N ASN A 28 -2.54 9.94 -14.59
CA ASN A 28 -3.55 10.96 -14.93
C ASN A 28 -4.77 10.30 -15.57
N ILE A 29 -5.96 10.68 -15.11
CA ILE A 29 -7.23 10.13 -15.56
C ILE A 29 -8.00 11.23 -16.31
N VAL A 30 -8.02 11.13 -17.64
CA VAL A 30 -8.69 12.09 -18.52
C VAL A 30 -9.85 11.45 -19.25
N GLU A 31 -10.75 12.26 -19.78
CA GLU A 31 -11.82 11.80 -20.66
C GLU A 31 -11.65 12.46 -22.02
N GLN A 32 -11.68 11.66 -23.08
CA GLN A 32 -11.66 12.14 -24.45
C GLN A 32 -12.73 11.42 -25.27
N GLN A 33 -13.63 12.20 -25.89
CA GLN A 33 -14.65 11.69 -26.82
C GLN A 33 -15.56 10.60 -26.22
N GLY A 34 -15.82 10.66 -24.89
CA GLY A 34 -16.63 9.67 -24.18
C GLY A 34 -15.87 8.43 -23.69
N ASN A 35 -14.55 8.40 -23.88
CA ASN A 35 -13.66 7.34 -23.40
C ASN A 35 -12.79 7.86 -22.27
N THR A 36 -12.61 7.06 -21.22
CA THR A 36 -11.65 7.34 -20.15
C THR A 36 -10.28 6.87 -20.60
N GLU A 37 -9.28 7.73 -20.43
CA GLU A 37 -7.88 7.43 -20.71
C GLU A 37 -7.08 7.55 -19.41
N ILE A 38 -6.41 6.47 -19.02
CA ILE A 38 -5.45 6.44 -17.93
C ILE A 38 -4.06 6.57 -18.54
N GLN A 39 -3.37 7.65 -18.21
CA GLN A 39 -2.03 7.95 -18.69
C GLN A 39 -1.03 7.65 -17.58
N ILE A 40 -0.02 6.85 -17.90
CA ILE A 40 1.08 6.50 -16.99
C ILE A 40 2.31 7.30 -17.39
N PHE A 41 2.93 7.97 -16.42
CA PHE A 41 4.12 8.79 -16.61
C PHE A 41 5.37 8.14 -16.04
N ASP A 42 6.51 8.42 -16.65
CA ASP A 42 7.82 8.22 -16.01
C ASP A 42 8.16 9.35 -15.02
N ASP A 43 9.31 9.24 -14.35
CA ASP A 43 9.78 10.24 -13.38
C ASP A 43 10.10 11.60 -14.04
N GLN A 44 10.25 11.65 -15.36
CA GLN A 44 10.42 12.88 -16.15
C GLN A 44 9.07 13.44 -16.62
N HIS A 45 7.96 12.93 -16.10
CA HIS A 45 6.58 13.30 -16.46
C HIS A 45 6.31 13.15 -17.96
N GLN A 46 6.95 12.18 -18.62
CA GLN A 46 6.61 11.80 -19.99
C GLN A 46 5.63 10.64 -19.97
N VAL A 47 4.59 10.73 -20.80
CA VAL A 47 3.64 9.62 -20.95
C VAL A 47 4.35 8.42 -21.55
N VAL A 48 4.39 7.32 -20.81
CA VAL A 48 4.97 6.04 -21.25
C VAL A 48 3.92 5.03 -21.68
N GLN A 49 2.68 5.14 -21.19
CA GLN A 49 1.58 4.26 -21.55
C GLN A 49 0.24 4.99 -21.45
N ASN A 50 -0.65 4.73 -22.41
CA ASN A 50 -2.06 5.13 -22.35
C ASN A 50 -2.95 3.89 -22.35
N ILE A 51 -3.90 3.83 -21.42
CA ILE A 51 -4.91 2.77 -21.34
C ILE A 51 -6.26 3.42 -21.60
N ILE A 52 -6.96 2.97 -22.63
CA ILE A 52 -8.25 3.54 -23.05
C ILE A 52 -9.37 2.57 -22.64
N LEU A 53 -10.31 3.07 -21.86
CA LEU A 53 -11.57 2.42 -21.56
C LEU A 53 -12.62 2.89 -22.58
N ASP A 54 -12.74 2.13 -23.67
CA ASP A 54 -13.61 2.47 -24.80
C ASP A 54 -15.10 2.44 -24.41
N GLY A 55 -15.80 3.54 -24.65
CA GLY A 55 -17.20 3.75 -24.29
C GLY A 55 -17.47 3.99 -22.80
N VAL A 56 -16.43 4.14 -21.97
CA VAL A 56 -16.55 4.37 -20.53
C VAL A 56 -16.21 5.81 -20.21
N SER A 57 -17.22 6.61 -19.84
CA SER A 57 -17.03 8.00 -19.39
C SER A 57 -16.64 8.09 -17.91
N HIS A 58 -16.14 9.25 -17.49
CA HIS A 58 -15.90 9.59 -16.09
C HIS A 58 -17.18 9.48 -15.27
N ASN A 59 -18.34 9.86 -15.82
CA ASN A 59 -19.61 9.69 -15.11
C ASN A 59 -19.99 8.21 -14.93
N ASN A 60 -19.52 7.30 -15.80
CA ASN A 60 -19.73 5.86 -15.59
C ASN A 60 -18.91 5.32 -14.42
N LEU A 61 -17.69 5.84 -14.23
CA LEU A 61 -16.77 5.39 -13.18
C LEU A 61 -17.01 6.09 -11.83
N PHE A 62 -17.34 7.38 -11.87
CA PHE A 62 -17.34 8.27 -10.70
C PHE A 62 -18.71 8.92 -10.41
N GLY A 63 -19.71 8.68 -11.26
CA GLY A 63 -21.04 9.30 -11.14
C GLY A 63 -21.10 10.77 -11.58
N ASP A 64 -22.24 11.43 -11.36
CA ASP A 64 -22.53 12.78 -11.91
C ASP A 64 -21.60 13.89 -11.39
N ASN A 65 -20.83 13.63 -10.32
CA ASN A 65 -19.88 14.59 -9.74
C ASN A 65 -18.47 14.50 -10.36
N ALA A 66 -18.24 13.62 -11.32
CA ALA A 66 -16.90 13.35 -11.85
C ALA A 66 -16.17 14.59 -12.40
N ALA A 67 -16.92 15.57 -12.91
CA ALA A 67 -16.37 16.82 -13.42
C ALA A 67 -15.77 17.73 -12.33
N ASN A 68 -16.16 17.55 -11.07
CA ASN A 68 -15.66 18.33 -9.93
C ASN A 68 -14.57 17.61 -9.16
N MET A 69 -14.25 16.37 -9.51
CA MET A 69 -13.22 15.57 -8.87
C MET A 69 -11.84 15.94 -9.40
N THR A 70 -10.89 16.08 -8.49
CA THR A 70 -9.47 16.17 -8.85
C THR A 70 -8.98 14.83 -9.38
N ASN A 71 -7.76 14.79 -9.92
CA ASN A 71 -7.14 13.52 -10.31
C ASN A 71 -6.96 12.59 -9.10
N ALA A 72 -6.57 13.15 -7.95
CA ALA A 72 -6.45 12.43 -6.69
C ALA A 72 -7.76 11.77 -6.27
N ASP A 73 -8.86 12.54 -6.26
CA ASP A 73 -10.19 12.00 -5.91
C ASP A 73 -10.60 10.85 -6.85
N LYS A 74 -10.25 10.95 -8.14
CA LYS A 74 -10.55 9.91 -9.14
C LYS A 74 -9.72 8.66 -8.90
N LEU A 75 -8.43 8.82 -8.64
CA LEU A 75 -7.53 7.72 -8.36
C LEU A 75 -7.97 6.97 -7.10
N ASP A 76 -8.22 7.70 -6.01
CA ASP A 76 -8.75 7.15 -4.76
C ASP A 76 -10.05 6.39 -4.99
N ALA A 77 -10.97 6.95 -5.78
CA ALA A 77 -12.22 6.27 -6.13
C ALA A 77 -11.99 4.97 -6.91
N LEU A 78 -11.03 4.92 -7.84
CA LEU A 78 -10.72 3.71 -8.59
C LEU A 78 -10.07 2.63 -7.70
N LEU A 79 -9.14 3.02 -6.83
CA LEU A 79 -8.49 2.11 -5.88
C LEU A 79 -9.52 1.54 -4.88
N ASN A 80 -10.32 2.40 -4.26
CA ASN A 80 -11.32 2.01 -3.27
C ASN A 80 -12.47 1.18 -3.83
N SER A 81 -12.74 1.29 -5.14
CA SER A 81 -13.77 0.48 -5.81
C SER A 81 -13.23 -0.85 -6.35
N GLY A 82 -11.90 -1.08 -6.30
CA GLY A 82 -11.24 -2.24 -6.91
C GLY A 82 -11.27 -2.22 -8.44
N ASN A 83 -11.64 -1.08 -9.05
CA ASN A 83 -11.58 -0.92 -10.51
C ASN A 83 -10.12 -0.77 -10.99
N LEU A 84 -9.26 -0.23 -10.12
CA LEU A 84 -7.83 -0.18 -10.29
C LEU A 84 -7.17 -0.90 -9.13
N GLU A 85 -6.37 -1.91 -9.44
CA GLU A 85 -5.54 -2.62 -8.48
C GLU A 85 -4.06 -2.42 -8.85
N LEU A 86 -3.23 -2.26 -7.83
CA LEU A 86 -1.78 -2.19 -7.99
C LEU A 86 -1.20 -3.59 -7.80
N SER A 87 -0.04 -3.71 -7.17
CA SER A 87 0.45 -4.97 -6.62
C SER A 87 0.04 -5.11 -5.14
N ASP A 88 0.08 -6.34 -4.63
CA ASP A 88 -0.44 -6.69 -3.29
C ASP A 88 0.29 -6.00 -2.12
N ASN A 89 1.42 -5.35 -2.41
CA ASN A 89 2.18 -4.55 -1.47
C ASN A 89 1.72 -3.08 -1.36
N PHE A 90 0.66 -2.70 -2.07
CA PHE A 90 0.02 -1.39 -1.97
C PHE A 90 -1.40 -1.50 -1.44
N GLY A 91 -1.74 -0.62 -0.51
CA GLY A 91 -3.08 -0.39 0.01
C GLY A 91 -3.90 0.60 -0.82
N ASN A 92 -4.87 1.23 -0.18
CA ASN A 92 -5.78 2.23 -0.72
C ASN A 92 -6.13 3.25 0.38
N GLN A 93 -7.29 3.93 0.31
CA GLN A 93 -7.68 4.93 1.33
C GLN A 93 -8.53 4.34 2.46
N GLN A 94 -8.58 3.01 2.58
CA GLN A 94 -9.31 2.27 3.60
C GLN A 94 -8.33 1.43 4.40
N ASP A 95 -8.74 1.03 5.61
CA ASP A 95 -8.01 0.08 6.44
C ASP A 95 -7.62 -1.19 5.66
N ASN A 96 -6.32 -1.47 5.58
CA ASN A 96 -5.76 -2.60 4.86
C ASN A 96 -4.96 -3.53 5.77
N THR A 97 -4.71 -4.74 5.27
CA THR A 97 -3.79 -5.68 5.89
C THR A 97 -2.85 -6.16 4.80
N LEU A 98 -1.61 -5.71 4.89
CA LEU A 98 -0.54 -6.00 3.94
C LEU A 98 0.47 -6.94 4.62
N THR A 99 1.03 -7.87 3.85
CA THR A 99 2.02 -8.82 4.35
C THR A 99 3.14 -8.96 3.34
N ALA A 100 4.36 -8.70 3.78
CA ALA A 100 5.55 -8.81 2.95
C ALA A 100 5.91 -10.27 2.69
N ASP A 101 6.59 -10.51 1.56
CA ASP A 101 7.13 -11.81 1.20
C ASP A 101 8.36 -12.23 2.04
N ASN A 102 9.00 -13.35 1.68
CA ASN A 102 10.16 -13.84 2.43
C ASN A 102 11.51 -13.34 1.89
N GLN A 103 11.52 -12.39 0.96
CA GLN A 103 12.70 -11.94 0.23
C GLN A 103 13.01 -10.45 0.46
N GLY A 104 12.22 -9.75 1.26
CA GLY A 104 12.25 -8.30 1.45
C GLY A 104 11.30 -7.60 0.49
N GLU A 105 10.32 -6.89 1.03
CA GLU A 105 9.28 -6.18 0.28
C GLU A 105 8.97 -4.81 0.88
N SER A 106 8.62 -3.85 0.02
CA SER A 106 8.14 -2.54 0.45
C SER A 106 6.62 -2.54 0.51
N LEU A 107 6.04 -2.37 1.69
CA LEU A 107 4.60 -2.25 1.91
C LEU A 107 4.19 -0.79 2.06
N PHE A 108 3.12 -0.39 1.38
CA PHE A 108 2.59 0.98 1.40
C PHE A 108 1.09 0.98 1.71
N GLY A 109 0.69 1.37 2.92
CA GLY A 109 -0.71 1.39 3.37
C GLY A 109 -1.56 2.47 2.70
N PHE A 110 -0.94 3.64 2.46
CA PHE A 110 -1.55 4.86 1.95
C PHE A 110 -2.47 5.58 2.93
N GLY A 111 -3.75 5.21 3.04
CA GLY A 111 -4.68 5.90 3.91
C GLY A 111 -5.65 4.95 4.58
N GLY A 112 -6.14 5.31 5.76
CA GLY A 112 -6.86 4.37 6.62
C GLY A 112 -5.94 3.83 7.70
N ASN A 113 -6.48 3.01 8.61
CA ASN A 113 -5.70 2.43 9.69
C ASN A 113 -5.20 1.06 9.27
N ASP A 114 -3.93 0.98 8.91
CA ASP A 114 -3.37 -0.18 8.24
C ASP A 114 -2.65 -1.14 9.20
N ILE A 115 -2.66 -2.41 8.84
CA ILE A 115 -1.83 -3.45 9.45
C ILE A 115 -0.77 -3.87 8.45
N LEU A 116 0.49 -3.60 8.76
CA LEU A 116 1.64 -3.92 7.93
C LEU A 116 2.45 -5.04 8.62
N ALA A 117 2.31 -6.26 8.12
CA ALA A 117 3.05 -7.41 8.62
C ALA A 117 4.36 -7.59 7.85
N ALA A 118 5.49 -7.38 8.52
CA ALA A 118 6.81 -7.67 7.98
C ALA A 118 6.97 -9.17 7.70
N GLY A 119 7.65 -9.48 6.62
CA GLY A 119 7.99 -10.83 6.18
C GLY A 119 9.40 -11.17 6.59
N GLN A 120 10.08 -12.00 5.80
CA GLN A 120 11.53 -12.22 5.98
C GLN A 120 12.29 -11.32 5.02
N GLY A 121 13.54 -10.99 5.34
CA GLY A 121 14.37 -10.11 4.52
C GLY A 121 14.36 -8.68 5.03
N ASN A 122 14.81 -7.74 4.21
CA ASN A 122 14.84 -6.31 4.57
C ASN A 122 13.59 -5.64 4.03
N ASP A 123 12.61 -5.41 4.89
CA ASP A 123 11.34 -4.80 4.51
C ASP A 123 11.34 -3.27 4.70
N ILE A 124 10.52 -2.60 3.91
CA ILE A 124 10.20 -1.19 4.07
C ILE A 124 8.71 -1.08 4.35
N LEU A 125 8.33 -0.50 5.49
CA LEU A 125 6.95 -0.33 5.90
C LEU A 125 6.60 1.15 5.91
N THR A 126 5.63 1.55 5.09
CA THR A 126 5.08 2.91 5.05
C THR A 126 3.59 2.84 5.34
N GLY A 127 3.17 3.29 6.51
CA GLY A 127 1.75 3.26 6.91
C GLY A 127 0.92 4.25 6.11
N GLY A 128 1.45 5.46 5.97
CA GLY A 128 0.76 6.58 5.35
C GLY A 128 -0.10 7.33 6.36
N SER A 129 -1.32 7.69 5.98
CA SER A 129 -2.23 8.46 6.82
C SER A 129 -3.20 7.55 7.57
N GLY A 130 -3.03 7.43 8.88
CA GLY A 130 -3.96 6.73 9.75
C GLY A 130 -3.32 6.45 11.09
N ASP A 131 -3.97 5.64 11.91
CA ASP A 131 -3.34 5.05 13.10
C ASP A 131 -2.89 3.64 12.72
N ASP A 132 -1.63 3.50 12.31
CA ASP A 132 -1.13 2.28 11.67
C ASP A 132 -0.45 1.32 12.66
N VAL A 133 -0.41 0.02 12.32
CA VAL A 133 0.20 -1.02 13.14
C VAL A 133 1.20 -1.82 12.32
N SER A 134 2.48 -1.72 12.65
CA SER A 134 3.54 -2.60 12.13
C SER A 134 3.66 -3.85 13.00
N ILE A 135 3.62 -5.04 12.38
CA ILE A 135 3.62 -6.34 13.07
C ILE A 135 4.78 -7.21 12.57
N TRP A 136 5.41 -7.93 13.50
CA TRP A 136 6.37 -9.01 13.19
C TRP A 136 5.86 -10.33 13.77
N HIS A 137 5.88 -11.38 12.95
CA HIS A 137 5.58 -12.74 13.37
C HIS A 137 6.85 -13.53 13.62
N GLU A 138 6.79 -14.61 14.40
CA GLU A 138 7.96 -15.48 14.63
C GLU A 138 8.51 -16.01 13.28
N THR A 139 7.62 -16.29 12.34
CA THR A 139 7.97 -16.72 10.97
C THR A 139 8.68 -15.66 10.14
N SER A 140 8.55 -14.38 10.51
CA SER A 140 9.23 -13.23 9.87
C SER A 140 10.72 -13.19 10.26
N LEU A 141 11.13 -13.89 11.32
CA LEU A 141 12.52 -13.89 11.77
C LEU A 141 13.36 -14.91 10.98
N SER A 142 14.38 -14.42 10.29
CA SER A 142 15.38 -15.23 9.57
C SER A 142 16.72 -15.24 10.33
N ALA A 143 17.47 -14.15 10.23
CA ALA A 143 18.76 -13.90 10.86
C ALA A 143 18.87 -12.41 11.21
N VAL A 144 19.67 -12.05 12.22
CA VAL A 144 19.88 -10.65 12.67
C VAL A 144 20.60 -9.78 11.60
N GLU A 145 20.87 -10.33 10.42
CA GLU A 145 21.43 -9.58 9.29
C GLU A 145 20.35 -8.82 8.50
N ASP A 146 19.09 -9.22 8.63
CA ASP A 146 17.95 -8.55 8.03
C ASP A 146 17.45 -7.41 8.94
N THR A 147 17.15 -6.26 8.34
CA THR A 147 16.75 -5.03 9.02
C THR A 147 15.59 -4.38 8.29
N ASP A 148 14.46 -4.31 8.99
CA ASP A 148 13.27 -3.62 8.49
C ASP A 148 13.30 -2.14 8.84
N THR A 149 12.65 -1.34 8.00
CA THR A 149 12.58 0.12 8.17
C THR A 149 11.12 0.58 8.10
N ILE A 150 10.62 1.21 9.16
CA ILE A 150 9.39 2.01 9.09
C ILE A 150 9.76 3.43 8.65
N THR A 151 9.18 3.93 7.57
CA THR A 151 9.62 5.18 6.93
C THR A 151 8.97 6.45 7.49
N ASP A 152 7.78 6.32 8.07
CA ASP A 152 6.89 7.45 8.37
C ASP A 152 6.26 7.41 9.77
N PHE A 153 6.79 6.58 10.67
CA PHE A 153 6.25 6.39 12.02
C PHE A 153 5.94 7.70 12.76
N GLU A 154 4.67 7.92 13.07
CA GLU A 154 4.14 9.05 13.81
C GLU A 154 3.93 8.68 15.29
N LEU A 155 4.64 9.39 16.18
CA LEU A 155 4.44 9.25 17.63
C LEU A 155 2.99 9.58 18.01
N ASP A 156 2.44 8.81 18.95
CA ASP A 156 1.06 8.92 19.48
C ASP A 156 -0.06 8.54 18.49
N LYS A 157 0.27 8.07 17.27
CA LYS A 157 -0.68 7.49 16.31
C LYS A 157 -0.36 6.02 16.04
N ASP A 158 0.87 5.78 15.60
CA ASP A 158 1.26 4.47 15.10
C ASP A 158 1.73 3.54 16.22
N GLN A 159 1.63 2.24 15.97
CA GLN A 159 1.95 1.19 16.92
C GLN A 159 2.89 0.15 16.32
N ILE A 160 3.81 -0.32 17.16
CA ILE A 160 4.65 -1.48 16.87
C ILE A 160 4.14 -2.65 17.71
N ASN A 161 3.66 -3.70 17.06
CA ASN A 161 3.19 -4.92 17.70
C ASN A 161 4.20 -6.06 17.52
N ILE A 162 4.89 -6.37 18.61
CA ILE A 162 5.84 -7.48 18.72
C ILE A 162 5.31 -8.63 19.59
N TYR A 163 3.99 -8.69 19.81
CA TYR A 163 3.38 -9.67 20.72
C TYR A 163 3.76 -11.11 20.35
N ASP A 164 3.73 -11.42 19.06
CA ASP A 164 4.02 -12.76 18.54
C ASP A 164 5.49 -13.16 18.74
N LEU A 165 6.40 -12.18 18.78
CA LEU A 165 7.82 -12.42 19.06
C LEU A 165 8.12 -12.72 20.53
N LEU A 166 7.15 -12.49 21.42
CA LEU A 166 7.32 -12.62 22.87
C LEU A 166 6.65 -13.86 23.44
N ILE A 167 5.98 -14.68 22.62
CA ILE A 167 5.28 -15.90 23.07
C ILE A 167 6.00 -17.16 22.59
N ASP A 168 5.95 -18.21 23.40
CA ASP A 168 6.39 -19.56 23.00
C ASP A 168 5.30 -20.29 22.18
N ASP A 169 5.63 -21.46 21.63
CA ASP A 169 4.71 -22.33 20.88
C ASP A 169 3.43 -22.72 21.66
N ASN A 170 3.41 -22.52 22.98
CA ASN A 170 2.26 -22.79 23.86
C ASN A 170 1.48 -21.52 24.23
N GLY A 171 1.86 -20.35 23.69
CA GLY A 171 1.25 -19.05 23.97
C GLY A 171 1.66 -18.43 25.30
N ASN A 172 2.73 -18.90 25.94
CA ASN A 172 3.25 -18.30 27.17
C ASN A 172 4.29 -17.22 26.85
N LEU A 173 4.28 -16.13 27.63
CA LEU A 173 5.28 -15.08 27.50
C LEU A 173 6.69 -15.62 27.82
N ASN A 174 7.59 -15.55 26.84
CA ASN A 174 9.00 -15.88 26.95
C ASN A 174 9.82 -14.66 27.41
N LEU A 175 9.48 -14.13 28.58
CA LEU A 175 10.30 -13.11 29.24
C LEU A 175 11.17 -13.81 30.28
N GLU A 176 12.36 -14.27 29.89
CA GLU A 176 13.39 -14.64 30.85
C GLU A 176 13.84 -13.39 31.60
N VAL A 177 13.13 -13.07 32.69
CA VAL A 177 13.58 -12.05 33.64
C VAL A 177 14.81 -12.64 34.32
N ASN A 178 15.99 -12.22 33.89
CA ASN A 178 17.25 -12.47 34.58
C ASN A 178 17.17 -11.84 35.98
N SER A 179 16.58 -12.56 36.94
CA SER A 179 16.70 -12.22 38.35
C SER A 179 18.16 -12.44 38.72
N THR A 180 18.96 -11.38 38.68
CA THR A 180 20.24 -11.35 39.38
C THR A 180 19.96 -11.69 40.84
N GLN A 181 20.29 -12.93 41.24
CA GLN A 181 20.34 -13.29 42.65
C GLN A 181 21.35 -12.36 43.32
N GLY A 182 20.86 -11.60 44.32
CA GLY A 182 21.66 -10.69 45.13
C GLY A 182 22.58 -11.40 46.11
#